data_AF-A0A8X6GK02-F1
#
_entry.id   AF-A0A8X6GK02-F1
#
_cell.length_a   1.000
_cell.length_b   1.000
_cell.length_c   1.000
_cell.angle_alpha   90.00
_cell.angle_beta   90.00
_cell.angle_gamma   90.00
#
_symmetry.space_group_name_H-M   'P 1'
#
loop_
_entity.id
_entity.type
_entity.pdbx_description
1 polymer ?
#
loop_
_entity_poly.entity_id
_entity_poly.type
_entity_poly.pdbx_seq_one_letter_code
_entity_poly.pdbx_strand_id
1 'polypeptide(L)'
;MFQVDAPVPPGSKGFTFFQEEISDEMREEMRNNIFNCSRKSLIEVTKKYLKNPENVGTALIGPENKYTKSDDTHWNIMEYKL
;
A
#
# COMPACT_ATOMS: atom_id res chain seq x y z
N MET A 1 -2.89 -5.59 13.29
CA MET A 1 -2.36 -5.48 14.66
C MET A 1 -0.96 -6.10 14.78
N PHE A 2 -0.75 -7.36 14.37
CA PHE A 2 0.54 -8.06 14.57
C PHE A 2 1.82 -7.43 13.97
N GLN A 3 1.75 -6.63 12.90
CA GLN A 3 2.96 -5.99 12.34
C GLN A 3 3.41 -4.73 13.09
N VAL A 4 2.48 -3.96 13.67
CA VAL A 4 2.81 -2.71 14.38
C VAL A 4 3.49 -3.00 15.72
N ASP A 5 3.09 -4.09 16.37
CA ASP A 5 3.60 -4.53 17.68
C ASP A 5 4.65 -5.65 17.57
N ALA A 6 5.20 -5.89 16.37
CA ALA A 6 6.23 -6.91 16.18
C ALA A 6 7.53 -6.53 16.94
N PRO A 7 8.26 -7.51 17.50
CA PRO A 7 9.50 -7.23 18.21
C PRO A 7 10.56 -6.65 17.27
N VAL A 8 11.27 -5.62 17.74
CA VAL A 8 12.37 -4.99 17.01
C VAL A 8 13.71 -5.51 17.52
N PRO A 9 14.56 -6.09 16.66
CA PRO A 9 15.87 -6.58 17.06
C PRO A 9 16.77 -5.42 17.50
N PRO A 10 17.74 -5.63 18.43
CA PRO A 10 18.55 -4.55 19.00
C PRO A 10 19.25 -3.67 17.95
N GLY A 11 19.79 -4.27 16.89
CA GLY A 11 20.48 -3.53 15.82
C GLY A 11 19.58 -2.67 14.93
N SER A 12 18.26 -2.83 15.03
CA SER A 12 17.27 -2.05 14.26
C SER A 12 16.50 -1.06 15.13
N LYS A 13 16.80 -0.96 16.43
CA LYS A 13 16.18 0.03 17.31
C LYS A 13 16.56 1.45 16.87
N GLY A 14 15.57 2.34 16.79
CA GLY A 14 15.77 3.74 16.37
C GLY A 14 15.95 3.95 14.85
N PHE A 15 15.95 2.87 14.06
CA PHE A 15 16.16 2.95 12.61
C PHE A 15 15.08 3.79 11.90
N THR A 16 13.81 3.65 12.31
CA THR A 16 12.69 4.42 11.74
C THR A 16 12.87 5.92 11.95
N PHE A 17 13.30 6.33 13.15
CA PHE A 17 13.56 7.75 13.43
C PHE A 17 14.78 8.24 12.65
N PHE A 18 15.84 7.44 12.57
CA PHE A 18 17.06 7.81 11.87
C PHE A 18 16.88 7.97 10.35
N GLN A 19 16.13 7.08 9.70
CA GLN A 19 15.98 7.08 8.24
C GLN A 19 14.78 7.90 7.75
N GLU A 20 13.67 7.86 8.50
CA GLU A 20 12.38 8.39 8.04
C GLU A 20 11.88 9.54 8.93
N GLU A 21 12.65 9.92 9.96
CA GLU A 21 12.29 10.96 10.94
C GLU A 21 10.96 10.69 11.68
N ILE A 22 10.52 9.44 11.72
CA ILE A 22 9.29 9.03 12.42
C ILE A 22 9.60 8.84 13.91
N SER A 23 9.06 9.72 14.75
CA SER A 23 9.22 9.63 16.20
C SER A 23 8.29 8.58 16.84
N ASP A 24 8.58 8.22 18.09
CA ASP A 24 7.75 7.29 18.85
C ASP A 24 6.35 7.87 19.13
N GLU A 25 6.23 9.19 19.31
CA GLU A 25 4.94 9.87 19.48
C GLU A 25 4.08 9.75 18.23
N MET A 26 4.66 9.90 17.04
CA MET A 26 3.94 9.71 15.77
C MET A 26 3.45 8.27 15.63
N ARG A 27 4.24 7.29 16.07
CA ARG A 27 3.85 5.87 16.06
C ARG A 27 2.72 5.60 17.05
N GLU A 28 2.76 6.18 18.24
CA GLU A 28 1.70 6.04 19.23
C GLU A 28 0.40 6.71 18.79
N GLU A 29 0.47 7.87 18.13
CA GLU A 29 -0.70 8.50 17.51
C GLU A 29 -1.32 7.60 16.43
N MET A 30 -0.49 7.07 15.51
CA MET A 30 -0.95 6.12 14.49
C MET A 30 -1.63 4.90 15.12
N ARG A 31 -1.05 4.38 16.20
CA ARG A 31 -1.59 3.24 16.95
C ARG A 31 -2.99 3.54 17.49
N ASN A 32 -3.16 4.70 18.13
CA ASN A 32 -4.44 5.16 18.63
C ASN A 32 -5.47 5.36 17.49
N ASN A 33 -5.05 5.89 16.34
CA ASN A 33 -5.92 6.04 15.18
C ASN A 33 -6.39 4.68 14.62
N ILE A 34 -5.53 3.66 14.62
CA ILE A 34 -5.91 2.30 14.23
C ILE A 34 -6.94 1.73 15.21
N PHE A 35 -6.72 1.88 16.53
CA PHE A 35 -7.65 1.40 17.55
C PHE A 35 -9.01 2.09 17.49
N ASN A 36 -9.04 3.39 17.16
CA ASN A 36 -10.26 4.19 17.04
C ASN A 36 -10.95 4.06 15.67
N CYS A 37 -10.44 3.22 14.76
CA CYS A 37 -11.01 3.08 13.43
C CYS A 37 -12.43 2.52 13.49
N SER A 38 -13.38 3.24 12.90
CA SER A 38 -14.80 2.89 12.91
C SER A 38 -15.29 2.41 11.54
N ARG A 39 -16.47 1.78 11.50
CA ARG A 39 -17.16 1.46 10.23
C ARG A 39 -17.34 2.68 9.35
N LYS A 40 -17.66 3.84 9.94
CA LYS A 40 -17.84 5.10 9.21
C LYS A 40 -16.53 5.53 8.55
N SER A 41 -15.42 5.46 9.30
CA SER A 41 -14.07 5.76 8.81
C SER A 41 -13.74 4.94 7.56
N LEU A 42 -14.02 3.62 7.58
CA LEU A 42 -13.80 2.74 6.42
C LEU A 42 -14.64 3.14 5.20
N ILE A 43 -15.93 3.43 5.38
CA ILE A 43 -16.81 3.84 4.28
C ILE A 43 -16.32 5.15 3.65
N GLU A 44 -15.89 6.10 4.48
CA GLU A 44 -15.39 7.40 4.01
C GLU A 44 -14.10 7.27 3.19
N VAL A 45 -13.11 6.52 3.69
CA VAL A 45 -11.85 6.33 2.94
C VAL A 45 -12.06 5.55 1.65
N THR A 46 -12.93 4.53 1.63
CA THR A 46 -13.26 3.81 0.39
C THR A 46 -13.90 4.73 -0.65
N LYS A 47 -14.85 5.57 -0.24
CA LYS A 47 -15.48 6.53 -1.14
C LYS A 47 -14.48 7.55 -1.68
N LYS A 48 -13.60 8.04 -0.81
CA LYS A 48 -12.64 9.10 -1.12
C LYS A 48 -11.51 8.62 -2.03
N TYR A 49 -10.95 7.44 -1.76
CA TYR A 49 -9.69 7.01 -2.39
C TYR A 49 -9.86 5.83 -3.35
N LEU A 50 -10.90 4.99 -3.22
CA LEU A 50 -11.01 3.72 -3.96
C LEU A 50 -12.17 3.68 -4.96
N LYS A 51 -13.22 4.48 -4.79
CA LYS A 51 -14.41 4.40 -5.65
C LYS A 51 -14.11 4.83 -7.10
N ASN A 52 -13.49 5.99 -7.26
CA ASN A 52 -13.10 6.56 -8.55
C ASN A 52 -11.71 7.19 -8.40
N PRO A 53 -10.66 6.37 -8.24
CA PRO A 53 -9.31 6.86 -8.03
C PRO A 53 -8.81 7.64 -9.25
N GLU A 54 -8.20 8.80 -9.02
CA GLU A 54 -7.60 9.62 -10.08
C GLU A 54 -6.34 8.98 -10.65
N ASN A 55 -5.57 8.27 -9.82
CA ASN A 55 -4.30 7.65 -10.19
C ASN A 55 -4.34 6.16 -9.84
N VAL A 56 -4.49 5.30 -10.85
CA VAL A 56 -4.38 3.84 -10.73
C VAL A 56 -3.35 3.33 -11.73
N GLY A 57 -2.41 2.53 -11.22
CA GLY A 57 -1.53 1.73 -12.06
C GLY A 57 -1.93 0.26 -12.00
N THR A 58 -1.83 -0.44 -13.13
CA THR A 58 -2.02 -1.90 -13.16
C THR A 58 -0.89 -2.54 -13.95
N ALA A 59 -0.30 -3.59 -13.39
CA ALA A 59 0.75 -4.37 -14.02
C ALA A 59 0.42 -5.86 -13.90
N LEU A 60 0.70 -6.62 -14.97
CA LEU A 60 0.48 -8.06 -15.02
C LEU A 60 1.77 -8.72 -15.49
N ILE A 61 2.25 -9.71 -14.74
CA ILE A 61 3.40 -10.54 -15.11
C ILE A 61 2.89 -11.97 -15.28
N GLY A 62 3.11 -12.54 -16.45
CA GLY A 62 2.64 -13.88 -16.76
C GLY A 62 2.85 -14.24 -18.22
N PRO A 63 2.37 -15.43 -18.63
CA PRO A 63 2.33 -15.81 -20.03
C PRO A 63 1.39 -14.89 -20.82
N GLU A 64 1.43 -15.02 -22.14
CA GLU A 64 0.57 -14.26 -23.04
C GLU A 64 -0.91 -14.36 -22.65
N ASN A 65 -1.57 -13.20 -22.59
CA ASN A 65 -2.99 -13.09 -22.25
C ASN A 65 -3.75 -12.39 -23.38
N LYS A 66 -4.79 -13.06 -23.90
CA LYS A 66 -5.62 -12.57 -25.01
C LYS A 66 -6.36 -11.27 -24.67
N TYR A 67 -6.71 -11.06 -23.40
CA TYR A 67 -7.44 -9.87 -22.94
C TYR A 67 -6.58 -8.62 -22.83
N THR A 68 -5.29 -8.76 -22.52
CA THR A 68 -4.36 -7.61 -22.49
C THR A 68 -3.81 -7.30 -23.87
N LYS A 69 -4.00 -8.20 -24.85
CA LYS A 69 -3.53 -8.07 -26.23
C LYS A 69 -4.61 -7.58 -27.21
N SER A 70 -5.86 -7.43 -26.78
CA SER A 70 -6.90 -6.92 -27.67
C SER A 70 -6.67 -5.45 -27.99
N ASP A 71 -6.95 -5.06 -29.24
CA ASP A 71 -6.75 -3.70 -29.77
C ASP A 71 -7.55 -2.62 -29.02
N ASP A 72 -8.61 -3.01 -28.31
CA ASP A 72 -9.45 -2.14 -27.47
C ASP A 72 -8.87 -1.87 -26.06
N THR A 73 -7.62 -2.25 -25.79
CA THR A 73 -7.04 -2.07 -24.45
C THR A 73 -5.98 -0.98 -24.37
N HIS A 74 -5.90 -0.35 -23.20
CA HIS A 74 -4.89 0.65 -22.86
C HIS A 74 -3.62 0.01 -22.24
N TRP A 75 -3.37 -1.28 -22.50
CA TRP A 75 -2.23 -2.00 -21.92
C TRP A 75 -0.95 -1.76 -22.73
N ASN A 76 0.15 -1.46 -22.03
CA ASN A 76 1.49 -1.45 -22.61
C ASN A 76 2.15 -2.83 -22.39
N ILE A 77 2.43 -3.56 -23.47
CA ILE A 77 3.00 -4.91 -23.41
C ILE A 77 4.52 -4.84 -23.51
N MET A 78 5.22 -5.36 -22.51
CA MET A 78 6.69 -5.51 -22.52
C MET A 78 7.06 -6.99 -22.63
N GLU A 79 7.66 -7.39 -23.76
CA GLU A 79 8.17 -8.75 -23.95
C GLU A 79 9.64 -8.83 -23.52
N TYR A 80 9.92 -9.71 -22.56
CA TYR A 80 11.29 -10.06 -22.19
C TYR A 80 11.61 -11.48 -22.66
N LYS A 81 12.58 -11.60 -23.57
CA LYS A 81 13.23 -12.88 -23.87
C LYS A 81 14.38 -13.04 -22.89
N LEU A 82 14.32 -14.10 -22.08
CA LEU A 82 15.46 -14.57 -21.27
C LEU A 82 16.55 -15.12 -22.18
#